data_AF-A0A1Q9CPN4-F1
#
_entry.id   AF-A0A1Q9CPN4-F1
#
_cell.length_a   1.000
_cell.length_b   1.000
_cell.length_c   1.000
_cell.angle_alpha   90.00
_cell.angle_beta   90.00
_cell.angle_gamma   90.00
#
_symmetry.space_group_name_H-M   'P 1'
#
loop_
_entity.id
_entity.type
_entity.pdbx_description
1 polymer ?
#
loop_
_entity_poly.entity_id
_entity_poly.type
_entity_poly.pdbx_seq_one_letter_code
_entity_poly.pdbx_strand_id
1 'polypeptide(L)'
;MDAAAWRGRPEVMEVLLKYSPFPSKLHSFHRDGYAPLHRACWGKRARHSQVVRLLLEARIEPELPSVNGTTCLELATRQETKDIVALHLQQSSSRAEEVASEKGMRSEL
;
A
#
# COMPACT_ATOMS: atom_id res chain seq x y z
N MET A 1 5.49 6.04 -11.41
CA MET A 1 5.33 4.99 -10.38
C MET A 1 4.68 3.74 -10.95
N ASP A 2 3.58 3.83 -11.73
CA ASP A 2 2.92 2.68 -12.37
C ASP A 2 3.86 1.70 -13.09
N ALA A 3 4.70 2.20 -13.99
CA ALA A 3 5.62 1.33 -14.74
C ALA A 3 6.62 0.59 -13.82
N ALA A 4 7.11 1.24 -12.77
CA ALA A 4 8.01 0.61 -11.80
C ALA A 4 7.28 -0.48 -11.00
N ALA A 5 6.02 -0.22 -10.60
CA ALA A 5 5.19 -1.20 -9.91
C ALA A 5 4.85 -2.41 -10.78
N TRP A 6 4.38 -2.18 -12.01
CA TRP A 6 4.06 -3.24 -12.98
C TRP A 6 5.26 -4.16 -13.25
N ARG A 7 6.45 -3.58 -13.40
CA ARG A 7 7.68 -4.33 -13.69
C ARG A 7 8.30 -4.96 -12.44
N GLY A 8 7.88 -4.55 -11.24
CA GLY A 8 8.45 -4.96 -9.96
C GLY A 8 9.89 -4.47 -9.83
N ARG A 9 10.10 -3.15 -9.90
CA ARG A 9 11.42 -2.50 -9.82
C ARG A 9 11.55 -1.75 -8.49
N PRO A 10 11.95 -2.43 -7.39
CA PRO A 10 11.98 -1.80 -6.07
C PRO A 10 12.96 -0.63 -6.00
N GLU A 11 14.14 -0.72 -6.60
CA GLU A 11 15.16 0.33 -6.57
C GLU A 11 14.68 1.60 -7.31
N VAL A 12 14.01 1.40 -8.45
CA VAL A 12 13.39 2.51 -9.20
C VAL A 12 12.24 3.11 -8.40
N MET A 13 11.43 2.27 -7.74
CA MET A 13 10.34 2.76 -6.90
C MET A 13 10.86 3.59 -5.73
N GLU A 14 11.92 3.15 -5.06
CA GLU A 14 12.54 3.86 -3.94
C GLU A 14 13.03 5.25 -4.37
N VAL A 15 13.74 5.34 -5.50
CA VAL A 15 14.17 6.63 -6.06
C VAL A 15 12.96 7.50 -6.39
N LEU A 16 11.92 6.94 -7.00
CA LEU A 16 10.69 7.69 -7.32
C LEU A 16 9.98 8.18 -6.06
N LEU A 17 9.92 7.39 -4.99
CA LEU A 17 9.31 7.78 -3.72
C LEU A 17 10.11 8.90 -3.05
N LYS A 18 11.43 8.77 -3.02
CA LYS A 18 12.34 9.73 -2.40
C LYS A 18 12.29 11.10 -3.05
N TYR A 19 12.17 11.15 -4.38
CA TYR A 19 12.22 12.40 -5.16
C TYR A 19 10.87 12.81 -5.73
N SER A 20 9.74 12.20 -5.35
CA SER A 20 8.44 12.65 -5.80
C SER A 20 8.02 13.91 -5.05
N PRO A 21 7.91 15.08 -5.70
CA PRO A 21 7.49 16.32 -5.05
C PRO A 21 6.00 16.33 -4.71
N PHE A 22 5.23 15.30 -5.10
CA PHE A 22 3.79 15.21 -4.90
C PHE A 22 3.41 13.81 -4.37
N PRO A 23 3.19 13.63 -3.06
CA PRO A 23 2.68 12.38 -2.51
C PRO A 23 1.29 12.02 -3.05
N SER A 24 0.52 12.99 -3.57
CA SER A 24 -0.77 12.74 -4.22
C SER A 24 -0.71 11.82 -5.45
N LYS A 25 0.44 11.71 -6.13
CA LYS A 25 0.63 10.75 -7.24
C LYS A 25 0.69 9.29 -6.79
N LEU A 26 0.82 9.03 -5.49
CA LEU A 26 0.77 7.67 -4.95
C LEU A 26 -0.64 7.09 -4.99
N HIS A 27 -1.63 7.96 -4.84
CA HIS A 27 -3.06 7.63 -4.91
C HIS A 27 -3.63 7.86 -6.32
N SER A 28 -2.82 8.26 -7.30
CA SER A 28 -3.30 8.48 -8.65
C SER A 28 -3.59 7.15 -9.33
N PHE A 29 -4.79 7.03 -9.88
CA PHE A 29 -5.18 5.89 -10.70
C PHE A 29 -4.65 6.05 -12.12
N HIS A 30 -4.14 4.96 -12.67
CA HIS A 30 -3.92 4.87 -14.11
C HIS A 30 -5.26 4.92 -14.86
N ARG A 31 -5.24 5.16 -16.18
CA ARG A 31 -6.44 5.33 -17.02
C ARG A 31 -7.43 4.16 -16.97
N ASP A 32 -6.96 2.97 -16.61
CA ASP A 32 -7.76 1.76 -16.46
C ASP A 32 -8.21 1.50 -15.01
N GLY A 33 -8.04 2.48 -14.13
CA GLY A 33 -8.62 2.46 -12.78
C GLY A 33 -7.78 1.75 -11.72
N TYR A 34 -6.50 1.49 -11.98
CA TYR A 34 -5.59 0.85 -11.04
C TYR A 34 -4.48 1.80 -10.59
N ALA A 35 -4.30 1.93 -9.28
CA ALA A 35 -3.15 2.61 -8.67
C ALA A 35 -1.86 1.75 -8.75
N PRO A 36 -0.66 2.35 -8.53
CA PRO A 36 0.61 1.61 -8.51
C PRO A 36 0.60 0.41 -7.57
N LEU A 37 -0.06 0.51 -6.40
CA LEU A 37 -0.15 -0.58 -5.43
C LEU A 37 -0.79 -1.83 -6.06
N HIS A 38 -1.96 -1.69 -6.71
CA HIS A 38 -2.63 -2.78 -7.41
C HIS A 38 -1.72 -3.52 -8.41
N ARG A 39 -0.91 -2.75 -9.17
CA ARG A 39 0.01 -3.32 -10.16
C ARG A 39 1.12 -4.14 -9.52
N ALA A 40 1.63 -3.68 -8.38
CA ALA A 40 2.62 -4.42 -7.62
C ALA A 40 1.99 -5.70 -7.02
N CYS A 41 0.77 -5.63 -6.50
CA CYS A 41 0.11 -6.78 -5.87
C CYS A 41 -0.20 -7.90 -6.87
N TRP A 42 -0.56 -7.57 -8.11
CA TRP A 42 -0.78 -8.55 -9.17
C TRP A 42 0.51 -9.28 -9.63
N GLY A 43 1.68 -8.76 -9.28
CA GLY A 43 2.97 -9.31 -9.69
C GLY A 43 3.29 -10.69 -9.11
N LYS A 44 3.75 -11.60 -9.97
CA LYS A 44 4.04 -13.00 -9.60
C LYS A 44 5.46 -13.25 -9.05
N ARG A 45 6.35 -12.24 -9.05
CA ARG A 45 7.76 -12.39 -8.65
C ARG A 45 8.03 -11.74 -7.29
N ALA A 46 9.00 -12.24 -6.53
CA ALA A 46 9.35 -11.71 -5.20
C ALA A 46 9.66 -10.21 -5.21
N ARG A 47 10.30 -9.70 -6.27
CA ARG A 47 10.58 -8.27 -6.44
C ARG A 47 9.33 -7.37 -6.43
N HIS A 48 8.16 -7.92 -6.73
CA HIS A 48 6.90 -7.19 -6.64
C HIS A 48 6.45 -7.03 -5.19
N SER A 49 6.63 -8.05 -4.35
CA SER A 49 6.38 -7.98 -2.91
C SER A 49 7.24 -6.89 -2.25
N GLN A 50 8.49 -6.72 -2.68
CA GLN A 50 9.34 -5.61 -2.22
C GLN A 50 8.78 -4.24 -2.60
N VAL A 51 8.24 -4.09 -3.82
CA VAL A 51 7.57 -2.84 -4.22
C VAL A 51 6.33 -2.58 -3.37
N VAL A 52 5.56 -3.61 -3.03
CA VAL A 52 4.40 -3.46 -2.13
C VAL A 52 4.83 -2.92 -0.77
N ARG A 53 5.90 -3.45 -0.17
CA ARG A 53 6.43 -2.92 1.11
C ARG A 53 6.75 -1.43 1.02
N LEU A 54 7.52 -1.02 0.01
CA LEU A 54 7.91 0.39 -0.20
C LEU A 54 6.68 1.32 -0.35
N LEU A 55 5.65 0.85 -1.06
CA LEU A 55 4.42 1.61 -1.27
C LEU A 55 3.59 1.75 0.03
N LEU A 56 3.52 0.71 0.86
CA LEU A 56 2.84 0.77 2.16
C LEU A 56 3.61 1.64 3.18
N GLU A 57 4.94 1.58 3.17
CA GLU A 57 5.80 2.46 3.96
C GLU A 57 5.60 3.94 3.58
N ALA A 58 5.33 4.20 2.30
CA ALA A 58 4.93 5.52 1.78
C ALA A 58 3.49 5.93 2.12
N ARG A 59 2.82 5.25 3.07
CA ARG A 59 1.47 5.53 3.58
C ARG A 59 0.35 5.40 2.55
N ILE A 60 0.53 4.57 1.52
CA ILE A 60 -0.57 4.22 0.63
C ILE A 60 -1.51 3.26 1.37
N GLU A 61 -2.79 3.58 1.37
CA GLU A 61 -3.83 2.74 1.94
C GLU A 61 -3.96 1.42 1.17
N PRO A 62 -3.72 0.25 1.81
CA PRO A 62 -3.85 -1.05 1.15
C PRO A 62 -5.29 -1.42 0.76
N GLU A 63 -6.28 -0.82 1.43
CA GLU A 63 -7.71 -1.04 1.19
C GLU A 63 -8.27 -0.14 0.08
N LEU A 64 -7.46 0.76 -0.49
CA LEU A 64 -7.86 1.62 -1.58
C LEU A 64 -8.41 0.77 -2.74
N PRO A 65 -9.71 0.85 -3.07
CA PRO A 65 -10.28 0.04 -4.14
C PRO A 65 -9.88 0.61 -5.51
N SER A 66 -9.65 -0.28 -6.47
CA SER A 66 -9.64 0.09 -7.89
C SER A 66 -11.03 0.53 -8.37
N VAL A 67 -11.12 1.04 -9.60
CA VAL A 67 -12.42 1.41 -10.22
C VAL A 67 -13.40 0.22 -10.29
N ASN A 68 -12.89 -1.01 -10.32
CA ASN A 68 -13.72 -2.22 -10.32
C ASN A 68 -14.05 -2.73 -8.91
N GLY A 69 -13.69 -1.99 -7.86
CA GLY A 69 -13.89 -2.37 -6.46
C GLY A 69 -12.86 -3.36 -5.92
N THR A 70 -11.87 -3.78 -6.72
CA THR A 70 -10.87 -4.77 -6.29
C THR A 70 -9.75 -4.13 -5.48
N THR A 71 -9.39 -4.73 -4.35
CA THR A 71 -8.31 -4.28 -3.45
C THR A 71 -6.95 -4.90 -3.79
N CYS A 72 -5.86 -4.39 -3.19
CA CYS A 72 -4.54 -5.01 -3.34
C CYS A 72 -4.50 -6.46 -2.83
N LEU A 73 -5.17 -6.75 -1.71
CA LEU A 73 -5.17 -8.09 -1.10
C LEU A 73 -5.84 -9.12 -2.02
N GLU A 74 -6.91 -8.73 -2.70
CA GLU A 74 -7.62 -9.56 -3.68
C GLU A 74 -6.79 -9.81 -4.94
N LEU A 75 -6.01 -8.82 -5.39
CA LEU A 75 -5.11 -8.96 -6.55
C LEU A 75 -3.83 -9.74 -6.24
N ALA A 76 -3.48 -9.91 -4.96
CA ALA A 76 -2.22 -10.48 -4.54
C ALA A 76 -2.06 -11.94 -4.99
N THR A 77 -1.13 -12.19 -5.92
CA THR A 77 -0.89 -13.55 -6.45
C THR A 77 0.06 -14.38 -5.60
N ARG A 78 0.94 -13.73 -4.84
CA ARG A 78 1.94 -14.38 -3.97
C ARG A 78 1.47 -14.36 -2.53
N GLN A 79 1.73 -15.45 -1.80
CA GLN A 79 1.47 -15.51 -0.37
C GLN A 79 2.22 -14.40 0.38
N GLU A 80 3.50 -14.20 0.07
CA GLU A 80 4.32 -13.14 0.66
C GLU A 80 3.68 -11.75 0.52
N THR A 81 3.11 -11.42 -0.65
CA THR A 81 2.41 -10.16 -0.86
C THR A 81 1.16 -10.05 0.01
N LYS A 82 0.39 -11.14 0.13
CA LYS A 82 -0.78 -11.19 1.02
C LYS A 82 -0.38 -10.95 2.47
N ASP A 83 0.68 -11.62 2.92
CA ASP A 83 1.19 -11.52 4.28
C ASP A 83 1.62 -10.07 4.59
N ILE A 84 2.36 -9.43 3.66
CA ILE A 84 2.76 -8.03 3.79
C ILE A 84 1.56 -7.10 3.99
N VAL A 85 0.53 -7.27 3.15
CA VAL A 85 -0.66 -6.42 3.18
C VAL A 85 -1.49 -6.69 4.44
N ALA A 86 -1.70 -7.96 4.80
CA ALA A 86 -2.45 -8.36 5.98
C ALA A 86 -1.78 -7.88 7.28
N LEU A 87 -0.46 -8.00 7.38
CA LEU A 87 0.30 -7.50 8.53
C LEU A 87 0.16 -5.98 8.66
N HIS A 88 0.22 -5.24 7.55
CA HIS A 88 0.03 -3.80 7.59
C HIS A 88 -1.37 -3.40 8.09
N LEU A 89 -2.41 -4.12 7.66
CA LEU A 89 -3.79 -3.91 8.12
C LEU A 89 -3.97 -4.19 9.62
N GLN A 90 -3.37 -5.27 10.12
CA GLN A 90 -3.40 -5.60 11.54
C GLN A 90 -2.71 -4.53 12.40
N GLN A 91 -1.58 -4.00 11.91
CA GLN A 91 -0.86 -2.91 12.57
C GLN A 91 -1.66 -1.59 12.57
N SER A 92 -2.37 -1.28 11.47
CA SER A 92 -3.22 -0.08 11.44
C SER A 92 -4.42 -0.20 12.37
N SER A 93 -5.03 -1.38 12.47
CA SER A 93 -6.17 -1.63 13.36
C SER A 93 -5.79 -1.57 14.83
N SER A 94 -4.72 -2.27 15.24
CA SER A 94 -4.24 -2.23 16.63
C SER A 94 -3.87 -0.82 17.10
N ARG A 95 -3.21 -0.03 16.23
CA ARG A 95 -2.90 1.37 16.53
C ARG A 95 -4.15 2.24 16.70
N ALA A 96 -5.23 1.96 15.96
CA ALA A 96 -6.48 2.71 16.08
C ALA A 96 -7.16 2.45 17.44
N GLU A 97 -7.11 1.22 17.94
CA GLU A 97 -7.67 0.82 19.25
C GLU A 97 -6.91 1.46 20.42
N GLU A 98 -5.58 1.50 20.35
CA GLU A 98 -4.73 2.12 21.38
C GLU A 98 -5.01 3.62 21.52
N VAL A 99 -5.09 4.34 20.39
CA VAL A 99 -5.39 5.79 20.38
C VAL A 99 -6.80 6.09 20.91
N ALA A 100 -7.77 5.19 20.69
CA ALA A 100 -9.11 5.35 21.24
C ALA A 100 -9.12 5.18 22.78
N SER A 101 -8.32 4.24 23.31
CA SER A 101 -8.18 4.02 24.75
C SER A 101 -7.52 5.22 25.45
N GLU A 102 -6.46 5.79 24.88
CA GLU A 102 -5.76 6.95 25.46
C GLU A 102 -6.62 8.23 25.47
N LYS A 103 -7.47 8.43 24.46
CA LYS A 103 -8.39 9.57 24.40
C LYS A 103 -9.54 9.45 25.40
N GLY A 104 -10.05 8.24 25.65
CA GLY A 104 -11.08 7.99 26.67
C GLY A 104 -10.60 8.35 28.08
N MET A 105 -9.34 8.06 28.42
CA MET A 105 -8.75 8.40 29.73
C MET A 105 -8.46 9.89 29.92
N ARG A 106 -8.30 10.68 28.84
CA ARG A 106 -8.02 12.13 28.93
C ARG A 106 -9.26 13.00 29.00
N SER A 107 -10.45 12.48 28.73
CA SER A 107 -11.72 13.22 28.86
C SER A 107 -12.31 13.22 30.28
N GLU A 108 -11.65 12.55 31.24
CA GLU A 108 -12.13 12.39 32.63
C GLU A 108 -11.34 13.22 33.67
N LEU A 109 -10.50 14.16 33.23
CA LEU A 109 -9.77 15.12 34.09
C LEU A 109 -10.14 16.57 33.73
#